data_AF-A0A922LBJ7-F1
#
_entry.id   AF-A0A922LBJ7-F1
#
_cell.length_a   1.000
_cell.length_b   1.000
_cell.length_c   1.000
_cell.angle_alpha   90.00
_cell.angle_beta   90.00
_cell.angle_gamma   90.00
#
_symmetry.space_group_name_H-M   'P 1'
#
loop_
_entity.id
_entity.type
_entity.pdbx_description
1 polymer ?
#
loop_
_entity_poly.entity_id
_entity_poly.type
_entity_poly.pdbx_seq_one_letter_code
_entity_poly.pdbx_strand_id
1 'polypeptide(L)'
;MIMKRIIDRWRNLNKPKITKSQRRRENKERKDRERQERIKAGLLDDIDSTRSIEMKKIESLLEERNLSLCEIPSDGDCMYKAIEHQLRLTRNIDQTVDELRYQASEYIRQNKDDFIPFLLNDENSVVTDKEFEVYCDKIANTKTWGGHLELKALSNTLKVPIEIIQAEGTPIQIGFSEFGSKNPLILCYFRHAYRLGEHYNSVMPNGEVPDDEEWHNTE
;
A
#
# COMPACT_ATOMS: atom_id res chain seq x y z
N MET A 1 67.21 6.28 1.79
CA MET A 1 66.49 4.97 1.75
C MET A 1 66.55 4.16 3.06
N ILE A 2 67.49 4.42 3.98
CA ILE A 2 67.68 3.60 5.20
C ILE A 2 66.67 3.94 6.32
N MET A 3 66.33 5.22 6.52
CA MET A 3 65.38 5.64 7.57
C MET A 3 63.94 5.15 7.34
N LYS A 4 63.44 5.12 6.09
CA LYS A 4 62.12 4.53 5.77
C LYS A 4 62.08 3.04 6.13
N ARG A 5 63.13 2.28 5.79
CA ARG A 5 63.24 0.85 6.15
C ARG A 5 63.25 0.60 7.66
N ILE A 6 63.83 1.51 8.44
CA ILE A 6 63.87 1.39 9.91
C ILE A 6 62.52 1.73 10.53
N ILE A 7 61.85 2.78 10.06
CA ILE A 7 60.51 3.17 10.51
C ILE A 7 59.47 2.10 10.15
N ASP A 8 59.54 1.53 8.95
CA ASP A 8 58.65 0.44 8.52
C ASP A 8 58.90 -0.86 9.31
N ARG A 9 60.17 -1.13 9.66
CA ARG A 9 60.54 -2.27 10.52
C ARG A 9 60.05 -2.08 11.96
N TRP A 10 60.13 -0.87 12.51
CA TRP A 10 59.63 -0.56 13.87
C TRP A 10 58.10 -0.59 13.94
N ARG A 11 57.40 -0.09 12.91
CA ARG A 11 55.93 -0.19 12.78
C ARG A 11 55.43 -1.64 12.64
N ASN A 12 56.21 -2.54 12.04
CA ASN A 12 55.83 -3.96 11.94
C ASN A 12 56.10 -4.75 13.23
N LEU A 13 57.04 -4.34 14.08
CA LEU A 13 57.38 -5.04 15.33
C LEU A 13 56.36 -4.78 16.46
N ASN A 14 55.65 -3.66 16.43
CA ASN A 14 54.67 -3.25 17.46
C ASN A 14 53.20 -3.43 17.05
N LYS A 15 52.89 -4.29 16.06
CA LYS A 15 51.51 -4.66 15.77
C LYS A 15 51.01 -5.67 16.81
N PRO A 16 49.92 -5.39 17.55
CA PRO A 16 49.35 -6.35 18.49
C PRO A 16 49.01 -7.64 17.74
N LYS A 17 49.60 -8.77 18.16
CA LYS A 17 49.34 -10.08 17.56
C LYS A 17 47.92 -10.51 17.95
N ILE A 18 46.99 -10.40 17.00
CA ILE A 18 45.61 -10.89 17.16
C ILE A 18 45.64 -12.33 17.63
N THR A 19 44.97 -12.59 18.75
CA THR A 19 44.95 -13.92 19.37
C THR A 19 44.17 -14.93 18.50
N LYS A 20 44.46 -16.23 18.66
CA LYS A 20 43.68 -17.29 18.01
C LYS A 20 42.18 -17.19 18.35
N SER A 21 41.84 -16.72 19.55
CA SER A 21 40.45 -16.52 19.99
C SER A 21 39.78 -15.36 19.25
N GLN A 22 40.44 -14.19 19.16
CA GLN A 22 39.95 -13.04 18.41
C GLN A 22 39.74 -13.37 16.92
N ARG A 23 40.68 -14.06 16.27
CA ARG A 23 40.52 -14.50 14.88
C ARG A 23 39.33 -15.45 14.68
N ARG A 24 39.05 -16.33 15.65
CA ARG A 24 37.87 -17.23 15.60
C ARG A 24 36.57 -16.43 15.73
N ARG A 25 36.53 -15.45 16.63
CA ARG A 25 35.37 -14.56 16.81
C ARG A 25 35.10 -13.70 15.58
N GLU A 26 36.11 -13.03 15.05
CA GLU A 26 36.02 -12.21 13.82
C GLU A 26 35.57 -13.06 12.62
N ASN A 27 36.08 -14.27 12.47
CA ASN A 27 35.67 -15.17 11.39
C ASN A 27 34.22 -15.67 11.57
N LYS A 28 33.75 -15.87 12.81
CA LYS A 28 32.35 -16.20 13.10
C LYS A 28 31.44 -15.01 12.77
N GLU A 29 31.76 -13.82 13.27
CA GLU A 29 31.00 -12.58 13.01
C GLU A 29 30.93 -12.27 11.50
N ARG A 30 32.02 -12.48 10.76
CA ARG A 30 32.02 -12.34 9.29
C ARG A 30 31.08 -13.36 8.62
N LYS A 31 31.15 -14.63 8.99
CA LYS A 31 30.27 -15.68 8.44
C LYS A 31 28.81 -15.44 8.78
N ASP A 32 28.54 -14.96 9.98
CA ASP A 32 27.19 -14.61 10.44
C ASP A 32 26.65 -13.42 9.63
N ARG A 33 27.47 -12.39 9.38
CA ARG A 33 27.13 -11.26 8.50
C ARG A 33 26.86 -11.71 7.07
N GLU A 34 27.76 -12.49 6.48
CA GLU A 34 27.58 -13.03 5.12
C GLU A 34 26.31 -13.91 5.03
N ARG A 35 25.98 -14.66 6.09
CA ARG A 35 24.72 -15.42 6.15
C ARG A 35 23.51 -14.51 6.21
N GLN A 36 23.54 -13.46 7.02
CA GLN A 36 22.47 -12.46 7.11
C GLN A 36 22.28 -11.73 5.77
N GLU A 37 23.37 -11.36 5.09
CA GLU A 37 23.32 -10.72 3.77
C GLU A 37 22.70 -11.64 2.72
N ARG A 38 23.05 -12.95 2.71
CA ARG A 38 22.42 -13.92 1.81
C ARG A 38 20.93 -14.12 2.07
N ILE A 39 20.52 -14.18 3.35
CA ILE A 39 19.10 -14.28 3.72
C ILE A 39 18.36 -13.02 3.27
N LYS A 40 18.92 -11.84 3.53
CA LYS A 40 18.32 -10.57 3.12
C LYS A 40 18.18 -10.47 1.59
N ALA A 41 19.19 -10.88 0.84
CA ALA A 41 19.13 -10.92 -0.62
C ALA A 41 18.01 -11.85 -1.11
N GLY A 42 17.93 -13.08 -0.57
CA GLY A 42 16.86 -14.02 -0.94
C GLY A 42 15.45 -13.52 -0.61
N LEU A 43 15.27 -12.81 0.51
CA LEU A 43 13.99 -12.19 0.86
C LEU A 43 13.61 -11.05 -0.10
N LEU A 44 14.58 -10.26 -0.57
CA LEU A 44 14.32 -9.18 -1.53
C LEU A 44 13.89 -9.74 -2.89
N ASP A 45 14.56 -10.79 -3.36
CA ASP A 45 14.21 -11.45 -4.63
C ASP A 45 12.81 -12.07 -4.56
N ASP A 46 12.43 -12.67 -3.43
CA ASP A 46 11.10 -13.27 -3.22
C ASP A 46 9.99 -12.20 -3.18
N ILE A 47 10.25 -11.05 -2.56
CA ILE A 47 9.32 -9.90 -2.56
C ILE A 47 9.15 -9.35 -3.98
N ASP A 48 10.24 -9.16 -4.73
CA ASP A 48 10.18 -8.64 -6.09
C ASP A 48 9.46 -9.60 -7.05
N SER A 49 9.68 -10.90 -6.85
CA SER A 49 8.93 -11.96 -7.51
C SER A 49 7.42 -11.87 -7.19
N THR A 50 7.06 -11.75 -5.91
CA THR A 50 5.66 -11.66 -5.47
C THR A 50 4.96 -10.43 -6.06
N ARG A 51 5.62 -9.27 -6.01
CA ARG A 51 5.16 -8.00 -6.62
C ARG A 51 4.90 -8.17 -8.11
N SER A 52 5.85 -8.75 -8.83
CA SER A 52 5.77 -8.94 -10.29
C SER A 52 4.66 -9.91 -10.68
N ILE A 53 4.46 -10.98 -9.88
CA ILE A 53 3.39 -11.94 -10.10
C ILE A 53 2.02 -11.30 -9.86
N GLU A 54 1.87 -10.53 -8.78
CA GLU A 54 0.62 -9.83 -8.47
C GLU A 54 0.24 -8.85 -9.57
N MET A 55 1.20 -8.02 -10.02
CA MET A 55 1.00 -7.05 -11.09
C MET A 55 0.49 -7.72 -12.38
N LYS A 56 1.20 -8.74 -12.85
CA LYS A 56 0.83 -9.48 -14.08
C LYS A 56 -0.53 -10.13 -14.00
N LYS A 57 -0.91 -10.67 -12.83
CA LYS A 57 -2.23 -11.28 -12.64
C LYS A 57 -3.33 -10.23 -12.78
N ILE A 58 -3.17 -9.07 -12.15
CA ILE A 58 -4.17 -8.00 -12.24
C ILE A 58 -4.24 -7.43 -13.66
N GLU A 59 -3.11 -7.18 -14.30
CA GLU A 59 -3.06 -6.74 -15.72
C GLU A 59 -3.81 -7.72 -16.64
N SER A 60 -3.59 -9.04 -16.47
CA SER A 60 -4.31 -10.06 -17.23
C SER A 60 -5.82 -10.02 -16.99
N LEU A 61 -6.25 -9.87 -15.72
CA LEU A 61 -7.67 -9.78 -15.37
C LEU A 61 -8.34 -8.51 -15.95
N LEU A 62 -7.58 -7.42 -16.08
CA LEU A 62 -8.05 -6.18 -16.69
C LEU A 62 -8.15 -6.32 -18.21
N GLU A 63 -7.15 -6.92 -18.85
CA GLU A 63 -7.14 -7.15 -20.29
C GLU A 63 -8.34 -8.00 -20.74
N GLU A 64 -8.67 -9.07 -20.00
CA GLU A 64 -9.87 -9.90 -20.22
C GLU A 64 -11.18 -9.10 -20.19
N ARG A 65 -11.19 -7.94 -19.51
CA ARG A 65 -12.34 -7.04 -19.38
C ARG A 65 -12.25 -5.81 -20.31
N ASN A 66 -11.25 -5.76 -21.19
CA ASN A 66 -10.94 -4.59 -22.02
C ASN A 66 -10.71 -3.31 -21.19
N LEU A 67 -10.01 -3.46 -20.06
CA LEU A 67 -9.60 -2.39 -19.15
C LEU A 67 -8.06 -2.35 -19.08
N SER A 68 -7.53 -1.20 -18.67
CA SER A 68 -6.13 -0.99 -18.30
C SER A 68 -6.02 -0.36 -16.91
N LEU A 69 -4.85 -0.50 -16.30
CA LEU A 69 -4.56 0.07 -14.99
C LEU A 69 -4.34 1.58 -15.11
N CYS A 70 -4.98 2.37 -14.24
CA CYS A 70 -4.64 3.77 -14.02
C CYS A 70 -3.89 3.88 -12.69
N GLU A 71 -2.57 4.07 -12.76
CA GLU A 71 -1.71 4.13 -11.58
C GLU A 71 -1.96 5.40 -10.76
N ILE A 72 -2.32 5.21 -9.50
CA ILE A 72 -2.56 6.27 -8.53
C ILE A 72 -1.31 6.45 -7.65
N PRO A 73 -0.89 7.69 -7.32
CA PRO A 73 0.21 7.92 -6.40
C PRO A 73 0.02 7.23 -5.04
N SER A 74 1.09 6.68 -4.49
CA SER A 74 1.10 5.99 -3.18
C SER A 74 1.37 6.99 -2.05
N ASP A 75 0.45 7.93 -1.82
CA ASP A 75 0.57 9.01 -0.83
C ASP A 75 -0.47 8.94 0.31
N GLY A 76 -1.07 7.77 0.52
CA GLY A 76 -2.06 7.49 1.56
C GLY A 76 -3.50 7.90 1.23
N ASP A 77 -3.69 8.64 0.14
CA ASP A 77 -5.01 8.99 -0.42
C ASP A 77 -5.44 8.05 -1.56
N CYS A 78 -4.64 7.03 -1.89
CA CYS A 78 -4.78 6.25 -3.11
C CYS A 78 -6.18 5.65 -3.32
N MET A 79 -6.83 5.15 -2.26
CA MET A 79 -8.21 4.66 -2.32
C MET A 79 -9.21 5.75 -2.72
N TYR A 80 -9.11 6.94 -2.12
CA TYR A 80 -10.01 8.06 -2.40
C TYR A 80 -9.76 8.65 -3.78
N LYS A 81 -8.49 8.82 -4.17
CA LYS A 81 -8.08 9.24 -5.52
C LYS A 81 -8.57 8.29 -6.61
N ALA A 82 -8.53 6.99 -6.34
CA ALA A 82 -9.06 6.01 -7.28
C ALA A 82 -10.60 6.12 -7.43
N ILE A 83 -11.32 6.41 -6.35
CA ILE A 83 -12.78 6.69 -6.39
C ILE A 83 -13.06 8.01 -7.13
N GLU A 84 -12.36 9.09 -6.79
CA GLU A 84 -12.44 10.40 -7.47
C GLU A 84 -12.26 10.23 -8.98
N HIS A 85 -11.19 9.56 -9.41
CA HIS A 85 -10.93 9.29 -10.82
C HIS A 85 -12.08 8.46 -11.45
N GLN A 86 -12.54 7.38 -10.81
CA GLN A 86 -13.65 6.56 -11.32
C GLN A 86 -14.97 7.36 -11.44
N LEU A 87 -15.27 8.24 -10.49
CA LEU A 87 -16.46 9.09 -10.51
C LEU A 87 -16.43 10.06 -11.69
N ARG A 88 -15.29 10.72 -11.91
CA ARG A 88 -15.11 11.63 -13.03
C ARG A 88 -15.20 10.88 -14.36
N LEU A 89 -14.46 9.79 -14.50
CA LEU A 89 -14.41 8.99 -15.74
C LEU A 89 -15.75 8.38 -16.13
N THR A 90 -16.48 7.78 -15.17
CA THR A 90 -17.66 6.97 -15.51
C THR A 90 -18.98 7.72 -15.39
N ARG A 91 -19.00 8.84 -14.66
CA ARG A 91 -20.22 9.56 -14.31
C ARG A 91 -20.13 11.06 -14.52
N ASN A 92 -18.96 11.61 -14.87
CA ASN A 92 -18.74 13.05 -14.99
C ASN A 92 -19.15 13.79 -13.70
N ILE A 93 -18.77 13.21 -12.56
CA ILE A 93 -18.95 13.78 -11.22
C ILE A 93 -17.58 14.19 -10.71
N ASP A 94 -17.41 15.49 -10.47
CA ASP A 94 -16.22 16.02 -9.82
C ASP A 94 -16.43 16.02 -8.30
N GLN A 95 -15.60 15.28 -7.60
CA GLN A 95 -15.49 15.28 -6.14
C GLN A 95 -14.02 15.27 -5.76
N THR A 96 -13.70 15.99 -4.70
CA THR A 96 -12.34 16.01 -4.15
C THR A 96 -12.12 14.86 -3.16
N VAL A 97 -10.86 14.48 -2.96
CA VAL A 97 -10.44 13.56 -1.89
C VAL A 97 -10.99 13.99 -0.52
N ASP A 98 -10.95 15.28 -0.18
CA ASP A 98 -11.42 15.79 1.10
C ASP A 98 -12.94 15.62 1.27
N GLU A 99 -13.72 15.85 0.21
CA GLU A 99 -15.16 15.61 0.21
C GLU A 99 -15.47 14.12 0.39
N LEU A 100 -14.75 13.24 -0.28
CA LEU A 100 -14.92 11.79 -0.15
C LEU A 100 -14.56 11.31 1.27
N ARG A 101 -13.47 11.82 1.85
CA ARG A 101 -13.06 11.52 3.24
C ARG A 101 -14.14 11.95 4.24
N TYR A 102 -14.64 13.17 4.09
CA TYR A 102 -15.72 13.68 4.92
C TYR A 102 -16.99 12.83 4.78
N GLN A 103 -17.41 12.54 3.55
CA GLN A 103 -18.59 11.70 3.27
C GLN A 103 -18.49 10.30 3.87
N ALA A 104 -17.33 9.66 3.78
CA ALA A 104 -17.09 8.35 4.39
C ALA A 104 -17.19 8.44 5.92
N SER A 105 -16.50 9.40 6.53
CA SER A 105 -16.52 9.62 7.98
C SER A 105 -17.92 9.89 8.51
N GLU A 106 -18.66 10.82 7.90
CA GLU A 106 -20.01 11.17 8.33
C GLU A 106 -20.96 9.97 8.23
N TYR A 107 -20.88 9.20 7.14
CA TYR A 107 -21.72 8.02 6.99
C TYR A 107 -21.41 6.96 8.06
N ILE A 108 -20.12 6.69 8.31
CA ILE A 108 -19.68 5.76 9.36
C ILE A 108 -20.21 6.24 10.71
N ARG A 109 -20.06 7.53 11.03
CA ARG A 109 -20.51 8.11 12.30
C ARG A 109 -22.02 7.99 12.48
N GLN A 110 -22.80 8.26 11.44
CA GLN A 110 -24.26 8.19 11.47
C GLN A 110 -24.80 6.75 11.56
N ASN A 111 -24.01 5.76 11.11
CA ASN A 111 -24.40 4.35 11.08
C ASN A 111 -23.51 3.51 12.01
N LYS A 112 -23.07 4.10 13.13
CA LYS A 112 -22.07 3.54 14.05
C LYS A 112 -22.23 2.04 14.33
N ASP A 113 -23.45 1.58 14.63
CA ASP A 113 -23.73 0.19 15.01
C ASP A 113 -23.36 -0.83 13.92
N ASP A 114 -23.36 -0.41 12.65
CA ASP A 114 -22.97 -1.25 11.51
C ASP A 114 -21.45 -1.33 11.28
N PHE A 115 -20.68 -0.43 11.90
CA PHE A 115 -19.25 -0.26 11.66
C PHE A 115 -18.39 -0.57 12.89
N ILE A 116 -18.82 -0.13 14.08
CA ILE A 116 -18.04 -0.29 15.31
C ILE A 116 -17.62 -1.75 15.61
N PRO A 117 -18.41 -2.80 15.31
CA PRO A 117 -17.98 -4.18 15.58
C PRO A 117 -16.75 -4.64 14.78
N PHE A 118 -16.41 -3.93 13.71
CA PHE A 118 -15.28 -4.25 12.82
C PHE A 118 -14.03 -3.41 13.11
N LEU A 119 -14.12 -2.48 14.05
CA LEU A 119 -13.01 -1.62 14.45
C LEU A 119 -12.35 -2.18 15.70
N LEU A 120 -11.07 -2.51 15.59
CA LEU A 120 -10.27 -3.07 16.68
C LEU A 120 -9.21 -2.07 17.14
N ASN A 121 -8.98 -2.03 18.45
CA ASN A 121 -7.87 -1.31 19.06
C ASN A 121 -6.59 -2.17 19.05
N ASP A 122 -5.49 -1.62 19.58
CA ASP A 122 -4.17 -2.28 19.62
C ASP A 122 -4.16 -3.59 20.44
N GLU A 123 -5.17 -3.80 21.29
CA GLU A 123 -5.36 -5.02 22.08
C GLU A 123 -6.26 -6.06 21.37
N ASN A 124 -6.55 -5.86 20.08
CA ASN A 124 -7.48 -6.66 19.28
C ASN A 124 -8.90 -6.74 19.88
N SER A 125 -9.30 -5.72 20.63
CA SER A 125 -10.65 -5.59 21.18
C SER A 125 -11.45 -4.55 20.41
N VAL A 126 -12.78 -4.71 20.36
CA VAL A 126 -13.66 -3.72 19.73
C VAL A 126 -13.44 -2.35 20.36
N VAL A 127 -13.29 -1.32 19.52
CA VAL A 127 -13.05 0.06 19.98
C VAL A 127 -14.19 0.57 20.85
N THR A 128 -13.84 1.43 21.81
CA THR A 128 -14.83 2.18 22.58
C THR A 128 -15.47 3.28 21.75
N ASP A 129 -16.61 3.80 22.21
CA ASP A 129 -17.29 4.96 21.61
C ASP A 129 -16.36 6.16 21.39
N LYS A 130 -15.45 6.40 22.34
CA LYS A 130 -14.49 7.51 22.23
C LYS A 130 -13.44 7.26 21.15
N GLU A 131 -12.94 6.03 21.05
CA GLU A 131 -11.97 5.65 20.02
C GLU A 131 -12.62 5.62 18.64
N PHE A 132 -13.90 5.27 18.56
CA PHE A 132 -14.70 5.35 17.34
C PHE A 132 -14.80 6.78 16.82
N GLU A 133 -15.11 7.78 17.67
CA GLU A 133 -15.12 9.18 17.23
C GLU A 133 -13.75 9.64 16.74
N VAL A 134 -12.67 9.24 17.43
CA VAL A 134 -11.30 9.52 16.98
C VAL A 134 -11.00 8.88 15.63
N TYR A 135 -11.53 7.69 15.36
CA TYR A 135 -11.41 7.03 14.06
C TYR A 135 -12.09 7.82 12.94
N CYS A 136 -13.34 8.26 13.15
CA CYS A 136 -14.06 9.10 12.20
C CYS A 136 -13.29 10.41 11.92
N ASP A 137 -12.83 11.09 12.97
CA ASP A 137 -12.06 12.33 12.83
C ASP A 137 -10.74 12.12 12.08
N LYS A 138 -10.05 11.00 12.30
CA LYS A 138 -8.83 10.65 11.57
C LYS A 138 -9.08 10.45 10.08
N ILE A 139 -10.13 9.73 9.71
CA ILE A 139 -10.48 9.51 8.31
C ILE A 139 -10.78 10.82 7.59
N ALA A 140 -11.58 11.68 8.23
CA ALA A 140 -12.01 12.95 7.66
C ALA A 140 -10.85 13.94 7.48
N ASN A 141 -9.90 13.99 8.43
CA ASN A 141 -8.97 15.12 8.55
C ASN A 141 -7.50 14.76 8.30
N THR A 142 -7.17 13.51 7.94
CA THR A 142 -5.79 13.07 7.77
C THR A 142 -5.63 12.17 6.55
N LYS A 143 -4.38 11.96 6.11
CA LYS A 143 -4.02 10.98 5.06
C LYS A 143 -3.97 9.53 5.56
N THR A 144 -4.80 9.20 6.55
CA THR A 144 -4.95 7.81 6.99
C THR A 144 -5.53 6.99 5.83
N TRP A 145 -4.97 5.80 5.62
CA TRP A 145 -5.37 4.90 4.54
C TRP A 145 -6.81 4.46 4.76
N GLY A 146 -7.62 4.50 3.71
CA GLY A 146 -8.95 3.91 3.72
C GLY A 146 -8.90 2.43 3.39
N GLY A 147 -9.99 1.73 3.70
CA GLY A 147 -10.18 0.34 3.32
C GLY A 147 -11.64 -0.02 3.11
N HIS A 148 -11.98 -1.26 3.46
CA HIS A 148 -13.31 -1.81 3.18
C HIS A 148 -14.45 -1.03 3.84
N LEU A 149 -14.27 -0.52 5.07
CA LEU A 149 -15.29 0.24 5.78
C LEU A 149 -15.59 1.56 5.08
N GLU A 150 -14.56 2.28 4.65
CA GLU A 150 -14.70 3.55 3.94
C GLU A 150 -15.31 3.31 2.55
N LEU A 151 -14.92 2.25 1.84
CA LEU A 151 -15.55 1.89 0.55
C LEU A 151 -17.03 1.52 0.73
N LYS A 152 -17.39 0.80 1.79
CA LYS A 152 -18.79 0.51 2.11
C LYS A 152 -19.57 1.79 2.41
N ALA A 153 -18.98 2.70 3.18
CA ALA A 153 -19.57 4.00 3.48
C ALA A 153 -19.77 4.84 2.20
N LEU A 154 -18.73 4.95 1.37
CA LEU A 154 -18.77 5.68 0.09
C LEU A 154 -19.78 5.07 -0.89
N SER A 155 -19.83 3.75 -1.03
CA SER A 155 -20.84 3.10 -1.86
C SER A 155 -22.27 3.49 -1.44
N ASN A 156 -22.52 3.55 -0.12
CA ASN A 156 -23.81 3.96 0.41
C ASN A 156 -24.10 5.46 0.28
N THR A 157 -23.09 6.32 0.44
CA THR A 157 -23.27 7.78 0.28
C THR A 157 -23.48 8.14 -1.19
N LEU A 158 -22.69 7.56 -2.09
CA LEU A 158 -22.73 7.81 -3.53
C LEU A 158 -23.87 7.06 -4.23
N LYS A 159 -24.48 6.08 -3.57
CA LYS A 159 -25.52 5.19 -4.12
C LYS A 159 -25.05 4.44 -5.37
N VAL A 160 -23.82 3.94 -5.29
CA VAL A 160 -23.10 3.35 -6.41
C VAL A 160 -22.41 2.07 -5.97
N PRO A 161 -22.53 0.95 -6.72
CA PRO A 161 -21.80 -0.26 -6.43
C PRO A 161 -20.31 -0.10 -6.74
N ILE A 162 -19.46 -0.75 -5.95
CA ILE A 162 -17.99 -0.73 -6.12
C ILE A 162 -17.50 -2.17 -6.28
N GLU A 163 -16.76 -2.44 -7.34
CA GLU A 163 -16.07 -3.71 -7.57
C GLU A 163 -14.56 -3.53 -7.36
N ILE A 164 -13.95 -4.43 -6.60
CA ILE A 164 -12.52 -4.41 -6.35
C ILE A 164 -11.90 -5.68 -6.95
N ILE A 165 -11.08 -5.50 -7.97
CA ILE A 165 -10.29 -6.56 -8.61
C ILE A 165 -9.02 -6.76 -7.80
N GLN A 166 -8.70 -8.01 -7.48
CA GLN A 166 -7.52 -8.41 -6.72
C GLN A 166 -6.89 -9.64 -7.38
N ALA A 167 -5.58 -9.83 -7.21
CA ALA A 167 -4.85 -10.91 -7.87
C ALA A 167 -5.28 -12.32 -7.43
N GLU A 168 -5.88 -12.46 -6.24
CA GLU A 168 -6.28 -13.74 -5.66
C GLU A 168 -7.74 -13.71 -5.21
N GLY A 169 -8.48 -14.76 -5.54
CA GLY A 169 -9.89 -14.90 -5.19
C GLY A 169 -10.83 -14.17 -6.17
N THR A 170 -12.10 -14.09 -5.79
CA THR A 170 -13.11 -13.37 -6.57
C THR A 170 -13.02 -11.87 -6.32
N PRO A 171 -13.44 -11.03 -7.30
CA PRO A 171 -13.61 -9.61 -7.05
C PRO A 171 -14.51 -9.36 -5.84
N ILE A 172 -14.15 -8.36 -5.03
CA ILE A 172 -14.97 -7.93 -3.90
C ILE A 172 -16.07 -7.03 -4.44
N GLN A 173 -17.32 -7.32 -4.07
CA GLN A 173 -18.49 -6.57 -4.49
C GLN A 173 -19.09 -5.84 -3.28
N ILE A 174 -19.16 -4.51 -3.37
CA ILE A 174 -19.71 -3.64 -2.32
C ILE A 174 -20.92 -2.89 -2.92
N GLY A 175 -22.06 -2.93 -2.24
CA GLY A 175 -23.26 -2.19 -2.67
C GLY A 175 -24.04 -2.83 -3.82
N PHE A 176 -23.66 -4.03 -4.28
CA PHE A 176 -24.30 -4.68 -5.43
C PHE A 176 -25.74 -5.13 -5.15
N SER A 177 -26.05 -5.51 -3.91
CA SER A 177 -27.42 -5.86 -3.50
C SER A 177 -28.33 -4.64 -3.43
N GLU A 178 -27.78 -3.49 -3.03
CA GLU A 178 -28.52 -2.26 -2.76
C GLU A 178 -28.70 -1.40 -4.02
N PHE A 179 -27.67 -1.34 -4.87
CA PHE A 179 -27.59 -0.42 -6.01
C PHE A 179 -27.56 -1.15 -7.36
N GLY A 180 -27.63 -2.49 -7.35
CA GLY A 180 -27.55 -3.33 -8.54
C GLY A 180 -26.12 -3.55 -9.02
N SER A 181 -25.98 -4.28 -10.14
CA SER A 181 -24.68 -4.71 -10.68
C SER A 181 -24.23 -3.93 -11.91
N LYS A 182 -24.95 -2.87 -12.30
CA LYS A 182 -24.65 -2.10 -13.52
C LYS A 182 -23.69 -0.96 -13.21
N ASN A 183 -22.72 -0.78 -14.12
CA ASN A 183 -21.75 0.32 -14.12
C ASN A 183 -21.09 0.58 -12.75
N PRO A 184 -20.52 -0.42 -12.06
CA PRO A 184 -19.82 -0.18 -10.79
C PRO A 184 -18.62 0.75 -10.96
N LEU A 185 -18.19 1.41 -9.88
CA LEU A 185 -16.82 1.95 -9.83
C LEU A 185 -15.87 0.75 -9.69
N ILE A 186 -14.85 0.67 -10.55
CA ILE A 186 -13.93 -0.46 -10.58
C ILE A 186 -12.58 0.00 -10.06
N LEU A 187 -12.12 -0.67 -9.01
CA LEU A 187 -10.82 -0.46 -8.38
C LEU A 187 -9.95 -1.71 -8.53
N CYS A 188 -8.64 -1.53 -8.50
CA CYS A 188 -7.68 -2.61 -8.34
C CYS A 188 -7.02 -2.53 -6.97
N TYR A 189 -6.90 -3.66 -6.29
CA TYR A 189 -6.25 -3.78 -5.01
C TYR A 189 -4.99 -4.64 -5.11
N PHE A 190 -3.88 -4.10 -4.61
CA PHE A 190 -2.58 -4.72 -4.58
C PHE A 190 -2.13 -4.86 -3.14
N ARG A 191 -1.74 -6.07 -2.71
CA ARG A 191 -1.22 -6.31 -1.36
C ARG A 191 0.30 -6.21 -1.29
N HIS A 192 0.98 -6.57 -2.37
CA HIS A 192 2.43 -6.78 -2.39
C HIS A 192 3.15 -5.94 -3.46
N ALA A 193 2.42 -5.39 -4.43
CA ALA A 193 3.03 -4.71 -5.57
C ALA A 193 3.60 -3.33 -5.24
N TYR A 194 3.31 -2.76 -4.08
CA TYR A 194 3.78 -1.42 -3.68
C TYR A 194 4.69 -1.51 -2.46
N ARG A 195 5.73 -0.66 -2.43
CA ARG A 195 6.76 -0.69 -1.37
C ARG A 195 6.20 -0.40 0.02
N LEU A 196 5.14 0.39 0.10
CA LEU A 196 4.49 0.75 1.35
C LEU A 196 3.46 -0.30 1.81
N GLY A 197 3.18 -1.32 0.99
CA GLY A 197 2.22 -2.37 1.30
C GLY A 197 0.98 -2.29 0.41
N GLU A 198 -0.19 -2.30 1.04
CA GLU A 198 -1.47 -2.36 0.36
C GLU A 198 -1.75 -1.04 -0.41
N HIS A 199 -2.31 -1.15 -1.61
CA HIS A 199 -2.51 0.01 -2.49
C HIS A 199 -3.72 -0.18 -3.40
N TYR A 200 -4.43 0.92 -3.65
CA TYR A 200 -5.54 0.97 -4.59
C TYR A 200 -5.17 1.76 -5.83
N ASN A 201 -5.55 1.23 -6.99
CA ASN A 201 -5.50 1.93 -8.26
C ASN A 201 -6.89 2.03 -8.87
N SER A 202 -7.06 2.97 -9.78
CA SER A 202 -8.22 3.02 -10.66
C SER A 202 -7.97 2.14 -11.90
N VAL A 203 -9.01 1.94 -12.70
CA VAL A 203 -8.93 1.40 -14.05
C VAL A 203 -9.40 2.43 -15.07
N MET A 204 -9.15 2.17 -16.34
CA MET A 204 -9.69 2.93 -17.46
C MET A 204 -9.95 2.00 -18.66
N PRO A 205 -10.75 2.42 -19.66
CA PRO A 205 -10.90 1.68 -20.91
C PRO A 205 -9.54 1.42 -21.57
N ASN A 206 -9.35 0.20 -22.07
CA ASN A 206 -8.10 -0.17 -22.72
C ASN A 206 -7.83 0.73 -23.94
N GLY A 207 -6.59 1.25 -24.04
CA GLY A 207 -6.16 2.17 -25.10
C GLY A 207 -6.32 3.65 -24.78
N GLU A 208 -6.95 4.00 -23.66
CA GLU A 208 -6.84 5.35 -23.10
C GLU A 208 -5.51 5.48 -22.33
N VAL A 209 -4.88 6.64 -22.43
CA VAL A 209 -3.64 6.96 -21.70
C VAL A 209 -4.04 7.82 -20.49
N PRO A 210 -3.56 7.51 -19.28
CA PRO A 210 -3.74 8.39 -18.13
C PRO A 210 -3.27 9.80 -18.49
N ASP A 211 -4.01 10.83 -18.06
CA ASP A 211 -3.49 12.18 -18.15
C ASP A 211 -2.37 12.31 -17.11
N ASP A 212 -1.11 12.20 -17.53
CA ASP A 212 0.05 12.26 -16.64
C ASP A 212 0.08 13.57 -15.84
N GLU A 213 -0.54 14.66 -16.33
CA GLU A 213 -0.65 15.94 -15.61
C GLU A 213 -1.62 15.88 -14.41
N GLU A 214 -2.48 14.86 -14.34
CA GLU A 214 -3.52 14.74 -13.33
C GLU A 214 -2.96 14.60 -11.90
N TRP A 215 -1.82 13.91 -11.76
CA TRP A 215 -1.25 13.61 -10.44
C TRP A 215 -0.07 14.50 -10.07
N HIS A 216 0.50 15.24 -11.03
CA HIS A 216 1.68 16.08 -10.84
C HIS A 216 1.39 17.49 -10.31
N ASN A 217 0.13 17.90 -10.24
CA ASN A 217 -0.27 19.23 -9.73
C ASN A 217 -0.68 19.25 -8.26
N THR A 218 -0.35 18.21 -7.49
CA THR A 218 -0.66 18.10 -6.05
C THR A 218 0.59 18.35 -5.17
N GLU A 219 1.13 19.56 -5.23
CA GLU A 219 2.11 20.08 -4.24
C GLU A 219 1.51 21.19 -3.38
#